data_AF-A0A2S7NT34-F1
#
_entry.id   AF-A0A2S7NT34-F1
#
_cell.length_a   1.000
_cell.length_b   1.000
_cell.length_c   1.000
_cell.angle_alpha   90.00
_cell.angle_beta   90.00
_cell.angle_gamma   90.00
#
_symmetry.space_group_name_H-M   'P 1'
#
loop_
_entity.id
_entity.type
_entity.pdbx_description
1 polymer ?
#
loop_
_entity_poly.entity_id
_entity_poly.type
_entity_poly.pdbx_seq_one_letter_code
_entity_poly.pdbx_strand_id
1 'polypeptide(L)'
;MQFQVSTLLLVATAFAPSVLAFPTCDQVSMALVETNYTVQTRGSESTTQQVYCNLNLHYCGWNLINSFSADYHTRISNKLCKLIGDCNYNSGNIWNSLWNCGADLEFLGLCGGDYSCQDGGAGRNDYCKAS
;
A
#
# COMPACT_ATOMS: atom_id res chain seq x y z
N MET A 1 -13.55 55.00 25.47
CA MET A 1 -13.79 53.56 25.69
C MET A 1 -12.49 52.95 26.18
N GLN A 2 -12.54 52.21 27.30
CA GLN A 2 -11.40 51.73 28.07
C GLN A 2 -10.56 50.68 27.33
N PHE A 3 -9.25 50.72 27.59
CA PHE A 3 -8.26 49.66 27.33
C PHE A 3 -8.56 48.42 28.17
N GLN A 4 -8.32 47.22 27.62
CA GLN A 4 -7.59 46.15 28.34
C GLN A 4 -6.81 45.25 27.36
N VAL A 5 -5.50 45.17 27.60
CA VAL A 5 -4.58 44.15 27.11
C VAL A 5 -4.59 43.01 28.13
N SER A 6 -4.57 41.75 27.72
CA SER A 6 -4.11 40.66 28.60
C SER A 6 -3.51 39.49 27.81
N THR A 7 -2.45 39.00 28.43
CA THR A 7 -1.32 38.23 27.92
C THR A 7 -1.54 36.72 28.06
N LEU A 8 -0.83 35.98 27.20
CA LEU A 8 -0.51 34.54 27.15
C LEU A 8 -0.91 33.62 28.33
N LEU A 9 -1.27 32.38 27.98
CA LEU A 9 -0.70 31.19 28.63
C LEU A 9 -0.50 30.04 27.63
N LEU A 10 0.78 29.70 27.40
CA LEU A 10 1.24 28.45 26.81
C LEU A 10 1.14 27.35 27.89
N VAL A 11 0.59 26.19 27.55
CA VAL A 11 0.74 24.98 28.36
C VAL A 11 1.49 23.95 27.54
N ALA A 12 2.76 23.75 27.90
CA ALA A 12 3.57 22.61 27.50
C ALA A 12 3.24 21.43 28.43
N THR A 13 2.90 20.27 27.89
CA THR A 13 2.84 19.01 28.63
C THR A 13 3.91 18.06 28.14
N ALA A 14 4.58 17.45 29.11
CA ALA A 14 5.89 16.83 29.02
C ALA A 14 5.86 15.40 28.47
N PHE A 15 7.02 15.02 27.92
CA PHE A 15 7.40 13.68 27.50
C PHE A 15 7.43 12.70 28.69
N ALA A 16 6.93 11.48 28.49
CA ALA A 16 7.20 10.34 29.36
C ALA A 16 7.76 9.19 28.50
N PRO A 17 9.01 8.72 28.75
CA PRO A 17 9.51 7.47 28.18
C PRO A 17 9.09 6.30 29.07
N SER A 18 8.21 5.44 28.56
CA SER A 18 7.90 4.16 29.18
C SER A 18 9.07 3.19 28.94
N VAL A 19 9.87 2.98 29.98
CA VAL A 19 10.86 1.89 30.04
C VAL A 19 10.10 0.62 30.41
N LEU A 20 9.99 -0.33 29.48
CA LEU A 20 9.54 -1.68 29.80
C LEU A 20 10.75 -2.62 29.83
N ALA A 21 10.91 -3.21 31.02
CA ALA A 21 11.93 -4.15 31.40
C ALA A 21 11.83 -5.47 30.62
N PHE A 22 12.99 -6.02 30.26
CA PHE A 22 13.13 -7.38 29.73
C PHE A 22 13.28 -8.38 30.88
N PRO A 23 12.56 -9.51 30.89
CA PRO A 23 12.81 -10.60 31.82
C PRO A 23 14.01 -11.44 31.36
N THR A 24 15.01 -11.58 32.23
CA THR A 24 16.05 -12.60 32.16
C THR A 24 15.51 -13.91 32.75
N CYS A 25 15.49 -14.99 31.99
CA CYS A 25 15.36 -16.34 32.53
C CYS A 25 16.46 -17.24 31.97
N ASP A 26 17.39 -17.50 32.87
CA ASP A 26 18.06 -18.76 33.19
C ASP A 26 18.75 -19.59 32.11
N GLN A 27 19.96 -19.99 32.50
CA GLN A 27 20.91 -20.75 31.72
C GLN A 27 20.69 -22.24 31.95
N VAL A 28 20.68 -23.01 30.87
CA VAL A 28 21.03 -24.43 30.92
C VAL A 28 22.23 -24.63 30.00
N SER A 29 23.40 -24.81 30.63
CA SER A 29 24.60 -25.28 29.98
C SER A 29 24.40 -26.70 29.49
N MET A 30 24.63 -26.94 28.20
CA MET A 30 24.97 -28.26 27.67
C MET A 30 26.11 -28.15 26.67
N ALA A 31 26.94 -29.19 26.71
CA ALA A 31 28.33 -29.25 26.29
C ALA A 31 28.63 -28.86 24.83
N LEU A 32 29.89 -28.45 24.64
CA LEU A 32 30.50 -28.04 23.39
C LEU A 32 30.68 -29.25 22.45
N VAL A 33 29.83 -29.32 21.42
CA VAL A 33 30.09 -30.15 20.23
C VAL A 33 30.61 -29.19 19.16
N GLU A 34 31.89 -29.34 18.84
CA GLU A 34 32.51 -28.67 17.69
C GLU A 34 31.93 -29.27 16.41
N THR A 35 30.86 -28.67 15.91
CA THR A 35 30.49 -28.80 14.49
C THR A 35 30.68 -27.44 13.85
N ASN A 36 31.68 -27.42 12.96
CA ASN A 36 32.03 -26.29 12.11
C ASN A 36 30.85 -26.01 11.16
N TYR A 37 29.87 -25.26 11.66
CA TYR A 37 28.69 -24.83 10.94
C TYR A 37 28.76 -23.31 10.84
N THR A 38 28.96 -22.83 9.61
CA THR A 38 28.76 -21.42 9.28
C THR A 38 27.29 -21.09 9.55
N VAL A 39 27.03 -20.50 10.71
CA VAL A 39 25.75 -19.89 11.07
C VAL A 39 25.57 -18.69 10.12
N GLN A 40 25.04 -18.93 8.92
CA GLN A 40 24.31 -17.87 8.24
C GLN A 40 23.06 -17.65 9.07
N THR A 41 23.03 -16.50 9.74
CA THR A 41 21.83 -15.89 10.30
C THR A 41 20.77 -15.90 9.21
N ARG A 42 19.93 -16.94 9.21
CA ARG A 42 18.69 -16.98 8.45
C ARG A 42 17.74 -16.06 9.19
N GLY A 43 17.93 -14.76 8.98
CA GLY A 43 16.83 -13.82 9.12
C GLY A 43 15.76 -14.33 8.18
N SER A 44 14.67 -14.87 8.75
CA SER A 44 13.42 -15.00 8.02
C SER A 44 12.89 -13.60 7.78
N GLU A 45 13.51 -12.88 6.84
CA GLU A 45 12.77 -11.93 6.01
C GLU A 45 11.85 -12.78 5.13
N SER A 46 10.70 -13.14 5.68
CA SER A 46 9.52 -13.39 4.85
C SER A 46 9.03 -12.04 4.33
N THR A 47 9.84 -11.36 3.53
CA THR A 47 9.34 -10.34 2.62
C THR A 47 8.70 -11.12 1.48
N THR A 48 7.41 -11.45 1.61
CA THR A 48 6.57 -11.59 0.43
C THR A 48 6.78 -10.33 -0.38
N GLN A 49 7.62 -10.43 -1.41
CA GLN A 49 7.94 -9.31 -2.27
C GLN A 49 6.64 -8.95 -2.97
N GLN A 50 5.93 -7.98 -2.40
CA GLN A 50 4.68 -7.49 -2.94
C GLN A 50 5.03 -6.94 -4.33
N VAL A 51 4.60 -7.66 -5.37
CA VAL A 51 4.84 -7.25 -6.75
C VAL A 51 3.92 -6.07 -6.99
N TYR A 52 4.49 -4.87 -6.94
CA TYR A 52 3.79 -3.64 -7.27
C TYR A 52 3.85 -3.41 -8.79
N CYS A 53 2.89 -2.65 -9.30
CA CYS A 53 2.90 -2.21 -10.68
C CYS A 53 4.17 -1.39 -11.00
N ASN A 54 4.61 -1.42 -12.25
CA ASN A 54 5.76 -0.63 -12.67
C ASN A 54 5.39 0.86 -12.70
N LEU A 55 6.20 1.69 -12.04
CA LEU A 55 5.97 3.14 -11.95
C LEU A 55 5.85 3.79 -13.33
N ASN A 56 4.96 4.78 -13.43
CA ASN A 56 4.67 5.56 -14.64
C ASN A 56 4.13 4.74 -15.83
N LEU A 57 3.71 3.49 -15.61
CA LEU A 57 2.92 2.75 -16.58
C LEU A 57 1.44 2.82 -16.23
N HIS A 58 0.61 2.82 -17.27
CA HIS A 58 -0.83 2.76 -17.12
C HIS A 58 -1.29 1.31 -17.10
N TYR A 59 -2.23 1.00 -16.22
CA TYR A 59 -2.81 -0.33 -16.09
C TYR A 59 -4.33 -0.24 -16.05
N CYS A 60 -4.96 -1.23 -16.67
CA CYS A 60 -6.36 -1.52 -16.46
C CYS A 60 -6.57 -1.98 -15.02
N GLY A 61 -7.72 -1.65 -14.44
CA GLY A 61 -8.06 -2.10 -13.10
C GLY A 61 -8.04 -3.63 -12.98
N TRP A 62 -8.52 -4.36 -13.99
CA TRP A 62 -8.41 -5.82 -14.03
C TRP A 62 -6.96 -6.32 -13.99
N ASN A 63 -6.04 -5.64 -14.68
CA ASN A 63 -4.64 -6.03 -14.74
C ASN A 63 -3.95 -5.80 -13.38
N LEU A 64 -4.24 -4.65 -12.73
CA LEU A 64 -3.77 -4.37 -11.37
C LEU A 64 -4.22 -5.43 -10.36
N ILE A 65 -5.49 -5.82 -10.42
CA ILE A 65 -6.11 -6.76 -9.49
C ILE A 65 -5.55 -8.17 -9.67
N ASN A 66 -5.44 -8.63 -10.92
CA ASN A 66 -5.09 -10.02 -11.23
C ASN A 66 -3.58 -10.27 -11.20
N SER A 67 -2.77 -9.31 -11.64
CA SER A 67 -1.34 -9.52 -11.89
C SER A 67 -0.44 -9.13 -10.72
N PHE A 68 -0.92 -8.30 -9.80
CA PHE A 68 -0.09 -7.70 -8.76
C PHE A 68 -0.58 -8.02 -7.35
N SER A 69 -1.79 -7.59 -6.98
CA SER A 69 -2.32 -7.80 -5.63
C SER A 69 -3.84 -7.61 -5.56
N ALA A 70 -4.50 -8.43 -4.74
CA ALA A 70 -5.91 -8.27 -4.42
C ALA A 70 -6.22 -6.94 -3.70
N ASP A 71 -5.24 -6.32 -3.03
CA ASP A 71 -5.39 -4.99 -2.39
C ASP A 71 -5.79 -3.89 -3.40
N TYR A 72 -5.33 -4.01 -4.66
CA TYR A 72 -5.71 -3.08 -5.71
C TYR A 72 -7.22 -2.98 -5.90
N HIS A 73 -7.96 -4.08 -5.70
CA HIS A 73 -9.41 -4.08 -5.82
C HIS A 73 -10.06 -3.13 -4.82
N THR A 74 -9.68 -3.22 -3.55
CA THR A 74 -10.17 -2.34 -2.47
C THR A 74 -9.73 -0.88 -2.70
N ARG A 75 -8.49 -0.66 -3.13
CA ARG A 75 -7.98 0.69 -3.41
C ARG A 75 -8.73 1.36 -4.55
N ILE A 76 -8.94 0.64 -5.65
CA ILE A 76 -9.68 1.10 -6.82
C ILE A 76 -11.13 1.39 -6.43
N SER A 77 -11.83 0.47 -5.76
CA SER A 77 -13.23 0.68 -5.37
C SER A 77 -13.40 1.91 -4.47
N ASN A 78 -12.50 2.09 -3.49
CA ASN A 78 -12.53 3.26 -2.61
C ASN A 78 -12.26 4.57 -3.36
N LYS A 79 -11.37 4.55 -4.35
CA LYS A 79 -11.08 5.72 -5.18
C LYS A 79 -12.24 6.07 -6.10
N LEU A 80 -12.84 5.09 -6.78
CA LEU A 80 -14.01 5.31 -7.62
C LEU A 80 -15.20 5.85 -6.81
N CYS A 81 -15.43 5.34 -5.61
CA CYS A 81 -16.45 5.87 -4.69
C CYS A 81 -16.23 7.36 -4.39
N LYS A 82 -14.98 7.77 -4.15
CA LYS A 82 -14.62 9.17 -3.86
C LYS A 82 -14.68 10.08 -5.09
N LEU A 83 -14.25 9.58 -6.25
CA LEU A 83 -14.07 10.38 -7.46
C LEU A 83 -15.37 10.55 -8.25
N ILE A 84 -16.14 9.47 -8.41
CA ILE A 84 -17.32 9.43 -9.28
C ILE A 84 -18.58 8.92 -8.56
N GLY A 85 -18.50 8.62 -7.26
CA GLY A 85 -19.63 8.10 -6.48
C GLY A 85 -19.93 6.62 -6.69
N ASP A 86 -19.10 5.89 -7.44
CA ASP A 86 -19.28 4.45 -7.64
C ASP A 86 -18.71 3.66 -6.46
N CYS A 87 -19.55 3.45 -5.45
CA CYS A 87 -19.19 2.74 -4.22
C CYS A 87 -19.50 1.24 -4.28
N ASN A 88 -19.88 0.71 -5.45
CA ASN A 88 -20.14 -0.72 -5.60
C ASN A 88 -18.81 -1.47 -5.80
N TYR A 89 -18.43 -2.25 -4.78
CA TYR A 89 -17.23 -3.09 -4.83
C TYR A 89 -17.25 -4.08 -6.01
N ASN A 90 -18.41 -4.49 -6.53
CA ASN A 90 -18.49 -5.42 -7.67
C ASN A 90 -18.78 -4.71 -9.00
N SER A 91 -18.57 -3.39 -9.08
CA SER A 91 -18.83 -2.62 -10.30
C SER A 91 -17.92 -3.05 -11.46
N GLY A 92 -18.48 -3.11 -12.66
CA GLY A 92 -17.70 -3.29 -13.89
C GLY A 92 -16.67 -2.17 -14.12
N ASN A 93 -16.90 -0.98 -13.56
CA ASN A 93 -15.97 0.15 -13.65
C ASN A 93 -14.64 -0.13 -12.94
N ILE A 94 -14.63 -0.98 -11.91
CA ILE A 94 -13.40 -1.39 -11.23
C ILE A 94 -12.48 -2.12 -12.20
N TRP A 95 -13.05 -2.99 -13.04
CA TRP A 95 -12.31 -3.78 -14.02
C TRP A 95 -11.96 -2.97 -15.28
N ASN A 96 -12.86 -2.08 -15.71
CA ASN A 96 -12.76 -1.29 -16.94
C ASN A 96 -12.35 0.18 -16.71
N SER A 97 -11.53 0.42 -15.68
CA SER A 97 -10.91 1.72 -15.41
C SER A 97 -9.42 1.71 -15.74
N LEU A 98 -8.89 2.88 -16.09
CA LEU A 98 -7.49 3.09 -16.41
C LEU A 98 -6.82 3.90 -15.30
N TRP A 99 -5.64 3.43 -14.88
CA TRP A 99 -4.90 3.99 -13.74
C TRP A 99 -3.44 4.20 -14.10
N ASN A 100 -2.85 5.31 -13.70
CA ASN A 100 -1.41 5.51 -13.73
C ASN A 100 -0.79 4.91 -12.44
N CYS A 101 0.19 4.04 -12.62
CA CYS A 101 0.90 3.43 -11.52
C CYS A 101 1.88 4.43 -10.88
N GLY A 102 1.54 4.85 -9.67
CA GLY A 102 2.38 5.68 -8.81
C GLY A 102 2.14 5.33 -7.35
N ALA A 103 2.64 6.16 -6.43
CA ALA A 103 2.52 5.91 -4.99
C ALA A 103 1.06 5.66 -4.54
N ASP A 104 0.10 6.38 -5.13
CA ASP A 104 -1.31 6.29 -4.73
C ASP A 104 -2.26 5.77 -5.81
N LEU A 105 -1.80 5.31 -6.98
CA LEU A 105 -2.65 5.07 -8.16
C LEU A 105 -3.47 6.31 -8.56
N GLU A 106 -3.06 6.93 -9.65
CA GLU A 106 -3.77 8.08 -10.19
C GLU A 106 -4.85 7.59 -11.16
N PHE A 107 -6.06 8.12 -11.02
CA PHE A 107 -7.18 7.76 -11.88
C PHE A 107 -7.08 8.51 -13.20
N LEU A 108 -7.03 7.78 -14.32
CA LEU A 108 -6.97 8.39 -15.66
C LEU A 108 -8.34 8.44 -16.33
N GLY A 109 -9.21 7.46 -16.07
CA GLY A 109 -10.58 7.47 -16.59
C GLY A 109 -11.25 6.10 -16.60
N LEU A 110 -12.51 6.09 -17.02
CA LEU A 110 -13.23 4.86 -17.35
C LEU A 110 -13.08 4.59 -18.85
N CYS A 111 -12.79 3.35 -19.22
CA CYS A 111 -12.68 2.95 -20.62
C CYS A 111 -14.04 2.65 -21.27
N GLY A 112 -15.10 2.48 -20.46
CA GLY A 112 -16.45 2.19 -20.93
C GLY A 112 -16.95 0.84 -20.45
N GLY A 113 -17.73 0.14 -21.30
CA GLY A 113 -18.36 -1.14 -21.00
C GLY A 113 -17.38 -2.31 -20.92
N ASP A 114 -17.93 -3.52 -20.92
CA ASP A 114 -17.13 -4.74 -20.76
C ASP A 114 -16.03 -4.87 -21.82
N TYR A 115 -14.84 -5.27 -21.37
CA TYR A 115 -13.65 -5.46 -22.22
C TYR A 115 -13.18 -4.19 -22.94
N SER A 116 -13.55 -3.01 -22.45
CA SER A 116 -13.12 -1.74 -23.05
C SER A 116 -11.69 -1.36 -22.66
N CYS A 117 -11.18 -1.82 -21.52
CA CYS A 117 -9.80 -1.63 -21.12
C CYS A 117 -8.92 -2.81 -21.57
N GLN A 118 -7.89 -2.53 -22.36
CA GLN A 118 -7.05 -3.53 -23.02
C GLN A 118 -5.61 -3.51 -22.51
N ASP A 119 -5.02 -4.69 -22.41
CA ASP A 119 -3.60 -4.88 -22.07
C ASP A 119 -2.72 -4.35 -23.21
N GLY A 120 -1.79 -3.45 -22.88
CA GLY A 120 -0.80 -2.93 -23.83
C GLY A 120 0.33 -3.91 -24.14
N GLY A 121 0.48 -4.96 -23.35
CA GLY A 121 1.55 -5.93 -23.36
C GLY A 121 2.70 -5.58 -22.43
N ALA A 122 3.66 -6.50 -22.30
CA ALA A 122 4.77 -6.38 -21.36
C ALA A 122 5.56 -5.07 -21.51
N GLY A 123 5.66 -4.31 -20.41
CA GLY A 123 6.39 -3.05 -20.34
C GLY A 123 5.74 -1.89 -21.12
N ARG A 124 4.46 -2.02 -21.48
CA ARG A 124 3.69 -1.00 -22.19
C ARG A 124 2.50 -0.55 -21.35
N ASN A 125 1.95 0.60 -21.72
CA ASN A 125 0.74 1.12 -21.10
C ASN A 125 -0.48 0.36 -21.60
N ASP A 126 -1.33 -0.06 -20.66
CA ASP A 126 -2.70 -0.43 -20.95
C ASP A 126 -3.47 0.77 -21.49
N TYR A 127 -4.56 0.52 -22.20
CA TYR A 127 -5.30 1.57 -22.88
C TYR A 127 -6.80 1.28 -22.99
N CYS A 128 -7.58 2.35 -23.09
CA CYS A 128 -8.99 2.25 -23.44
C CYS A 128 -9.13 2.04 -24.95
N LYS A 129 -9.79 0.96 -25.36
CA LYS A 129 -10.14 0.70 -26.76
C LYS A 129 -11.19 1.71 -27.21
N ALA A 130 -10.96 2.35 -28.35
CA ALA A 130 -11.96 3.21 -28.98
C ALA A 130 -13.17 2.38 -29.45
N SER A 131 -14.36 2.84 -29.10
CA SER A 131 -15.66 2.28 -29.47
C SER A 131 -16.05 2.60 -30.90
#